data_AF-A0A383DC75-F1
#
_entry.id   AF-A0A383DC75-F1
#
_cell.length_a   1.000
_cell.length_b   1.000
_cell.length_c   1.000
_cell.angle_alpha   90.00
_cell.angle_beta   90.00
_cell.angle_gamma   90.00
#
_symmetry.space_group_name_H-M   'P 1'
#
loop_
_entity.id
_entity.type
_entity.pdbx_description
1 polymer ?
#
loop_
_entity_poly.entity_id
_entity_poly.type
_entity_poly.pdbx_seq_one_letter_code
_entity_poly.pdbx_strand_id
1 'polypeptide(L)'
;MKTKKPNFLLPRSLLLLIAFCMPGLLAFAGKQIDLLTPKTISLNKNWVLEKGVLSPSKTPGGIIWSKEKFGDFEISLQYKTSQKANSGLFFRTDPKNAVQGGFEIQIASPGIYGGKH
;
A
#
# COMPACT_ATOMS: atom_id res chain seq x y z
N MET A 1 53.24 -11.34 -61.60
CA MET A 1 53.04 -9.97 -61.08
C MET A 1 52.14 -10.06 -59.84
N LYS A 2 52.65 -9.71 -58.65
CA LYS A 2 51.98 -9.91 -57.35
C LYS A 2 50.87 -8.87 -57.15
N THR A 3 49.65 -9.30 -56.83
CA THR A 3 48.61 -8.45 -56.24
C THR A 3 48.17 -9.07 -54.90
N LYS A 4 48.52 -8.39 -53.80
CA LYS A 4 48.08 -8.76 -52.44
C LYS A 4 46.60 -8.39 -52.28
N LYS A 5 45.75 -9.36 -51.95
CA LYS A 5 44.39 -9.09 -51.45
C LYS A 5 44.44 -8.80 -49.94
N PRO A 6 43.73 -7.79 -49.44
CA PRO A 6 43.70 -7.50 -48.01
C PRO A 6 42.84 -8.54 -47.26
N ASN A 7 43.38 -9.02 -46.14
CA ASN A 7 42.69 -9.85 -45.17
C ASN A 7 41.62 -9.01 -44.45
N PHE A 8 40.35 -9.38 -44.58
CA PHE A 8 39.29 -8.86 -43.73
C PHE A 8 38.87 -9.95 -42.74
N LEU A 9 39.39 -9.83 -41.51
CA LEU A 9 38.95 -10.60 -40.36
C LEU A 9 37.86 -9.78 -39.65
N LEU A 10 36.62 -10.28 -39.63
CA LEU A 10 35.61 -9.79 -38.69
C LEU A 10 35.55 -10.75 -37.48
N PRO A 11 35.54 -10.23 -36.24
CA PRO A 11 35.71 -11.04 -35.06
C PRO A 11 34.43 -11.81 -34.71
N ARG A 12 34.60 -13.10 -34.44
CA ARG A 12 33.70 -13.89 -33.58
C ARG A 12 33.69 -13.21 -32.21
N SER A 13 32.60 -12.54 -31.84
CA SER A 13 32.02 -12.47 -30.49
C SER A 13 31.20 -11.19 -30.34
N LEU A 14 29.87 -11.33 -30.27
CA LEU A 14 29.08 -10.48 -29.40
C LEU A 14 27.80 -11.23 -29.00
N LEU A 15 27.97 -12.27 -28.18
CA LEU A 15 26.87 -12.79 -27.39
C LEU A 15 26.64 -11.78 -26.25
N LEU A 16 25.71 -10.86 -26.46
CA LEU A 16 25.34 -9.84 -25.48
C LEU A 16 24.54 -10.52 -24.35
N LEU A 17 25.24 -11.08 -23.36
CA LEU A 17 24.64 -11.40 -22.07
C LEU A 17 24.33 -10.08 -21.37
N ILE A 18 23.08 -9.62 -21.51
CA ILE A 18 22.52 -8.60 -20.64
C ILE A 18 22.30 -9.26 -19.28
N ALA A 19 23.37 -9.31 -18.47
CA ALA A 19 23.23 -9.46 -17.03
C ALA A 19 22.56 -8.17 -16.52
N PHE A 20 21.23 -8.16 -16.54
CA PHE A 20 20.43 -7.16 -15.85
C PHE A 20 20.59 -7.42 -14.36
N CYS A 21 21.73 -7.00 -13.81
CA CYS A 21 21.89 -6.79 -12.39
C CYS A 21 20.90 -5.69 -12.03
N MET A 22 19.69 -6.08 -11.60
CA MET A 22 18.82 -5.19 -10.82
C MET A 22 19.46 -5.08 -9.44
N PRO A 23 20.15 -4.00 -9.09
CA PRO A 23 20.63 -3.79 -7.73
C PRO A 23 19.47 -3.14 -7.01
N GLY A 24 18.56 -3.92 -6.42
CA GLY A 24 17.47 -3.27 -5.66
C GLY A 24 16.31 -4.11 -5.18
N LEU A 25 16.23 -5.41 -5.46
CA LEU A 25 15.23 -6.25 -4.78
C LEU A 25 15.83 -6.77 -3.46
N LEU A 26 16.06 -5.86 -2.51
CA LEU A 26 15.95 -6.23 -1.10
C LEU A 26 14.48 -6.62 -0.92
N ALA A 27 14.19 -7.89 -1.14
CA ALA A 27 12.89 -8.46 -0.81
C ALA A 27 12.71 -8.26 0.69
N PHE A 28 11.94 -7.25 1.07
CA PHE A 28 11.43 -7.14 2.42
C PHE A 28 10.60 -8.41 2.61
N ALA A 29 11.15 -9.40 3.32
CA ALA A 29 10.43 -10.61 3.70
C ALA A 29 9.41 -10.26 4.79
N GLY A 30 8.54 -9.30 4.50
CA GLY A 30 7.45 -8.88 5.35
C GLY A 30 6.35 -9.93 5.31
N LYS A 31 5.88 -10.34 6.48
CA LYS A 31 4.70 -11.19 6.58
C LYS A 31 3.50 -10.41 6.05
N GLN A 32 2.87 -10.90 4.98
CA GLN A 32 1.59 -10.37 4.53
C GLN A 32 0.49 -10.75 5.53
N ILE A 33 -0.32 -9.78 5.93
CA ILE A 33 -1.41 -9.97 6.89
C ILE A 33 -2.69 -9.37 6.31
N ASP A 34 -3.76 -10.13 6.33
CA ASP A 34 -5.10 -9.61 6.06
C ASP A 34 -5.68 -8.96 7.34
N LEU A 35 -5.86 -7.65 7.30
CA LEU A 35 -6.44 -6.88 8.40
C LEU A 35 -7.97 -6.97 8.46
N LEU A 36 -8.63 -7.45 7.41
CA LEU A 36 -10.10 -7.51 7.32
C LEU A 36 -10.62 -8.88 7.74
N THR A 37 -10.13 -9.38 8.89
CA THR A 37 -10.62 -10.61 9.53
C THR A 37 -11.00 -10.35 10.99
N PRO A 38 -12.00 -11.07 11.55
CA PRO A 38 -12.34 -10.95 12.98
C PRO A 38 -11.18 -11.26 13.94
N LYS A 39 -10.14 -11.95 13.46
CA LYS A 39 -8.94 -12.25 14.24
C LYS A 39 -7.99 -11.07 14.32
N THR A 40 -7.91 -10.24 13.29
CA THR A 40 -6.89 -9.18 13.16
C THR A 40 -7.39 -7.78 13.47
N ILE A 41 -8.71 -7.55 13.45
CA ILE A 41 -9.33 -6.25 13.77
C ILE A 41 -10.24 -6.32 14.99
N SER A 42 -10.23 -5.26 15.80
CA SER A 42 -11.13 -5.06 16.95
C SER A 42 -12.38 -4.31 16.50
N LEU A 43 -13.45 -5.05 16.20
CA LEU A 43 -14.74 -4.47 15.82
C LEU A 43 -15.49 -3.94 17.05
N ASN A 44 -16.32 -2.93 16.79
CA ASN A 44 -17.35 -2.46 17.71
C ASN A 44 -18.71 -2.50 17.00
N LYS A 45 -19.80 -2.16 17.69
CA LYS A 45 -21.18 -2.24 17.14
C LYS A 45 -21.46 -1.30 15.94
N ASN A 46 -20.60 -0.33 15.68
CA ASN A 46 -20.78 0.68 14.65
C ASN A 46 -20.18 0.27 13.29
N TRP A 47 -19.51 -0.89 13.25
CA TRP A 47 -18.85 -1.43 12.06
C TRP A 47 -19.31 -2.85 11.78
N VAL A 48 -19.40 -3.21 10.51
CA VAL A 48 -19.76 -4.54 10.02
C VAL A 48 -18.63 -5.03 9.13
N LEU A 49 -18.21 -6.28 9.34
CA LEU A 49 -17.22 -6.96 8.51
C LEU A 49 -17.87 -8.19 7.88
N GLU A 50 -18.13 -8.12 6.59
CA GLU A 50 -18.79 -9.18 5.84
C GLU A 50 -18.01 -9.47 4.55
N LYS A 51 -17.62 -10.73 4.36
CA LYS A 51 -16.94 -11.21 3.14
C LYS A 51 -15.71 -10.36 2.75
N GLY A 52 -14.90 -9.97 3.76
CA GLY A 52 -13.70 -9.16 3.56
C GLY A 52 -13.96 -7.67 3.28
N VAL A 53 -15.21 -7.21 3.43
CA VAL A 53 -15.59 -5.80 3.27
C VAL A 53 -15.96 -5.23 4.63
N LEU A 54 -15.26 -4.18 5.03
CA LEU A 54 -15.57 -3.40 6.23
C LEU A 54 -16.47 -2.23 5.85
N SER A 55 -17.61 -2.08 6.51
CA SER A 55 -18.59 -1.02 6.26
C SER A 55 -19.18 -0.47 7.56
N PRO A 56 -19.70 0.78 7.56
CA PRO A 56 -20.43 1.30 8.70
C PRO A 56 -21.73 0.51 8.93
N SER A 57 -22.09 0.30 10.20
CA SER A 57 -23.37 -0.29 10.56
C SER A 57 -24.52 0.73 10.43
N LYS A 58 -25.74 0.33 10.84
CA LYS A 58 -26.89 1.24 10.92
C LYS A 58 -26.67 2.41 11.90
N THR A 59 -25.76 2.26 12.87
CA THR A 59 -25.35 3.31 13.80
C THR A 59 -23.87 3.61 13.58
N PRO A 60 -23.52 4.41 12.56
CA PRO A 60 -22.14 4.60 12.15
C PRO A 60 -21.35 5.47 13.15
N GLY A 61 -20.02 5.32 13.12
CA GLY A 61 -19.10 6.19 13.86
C GLY A 61 -18.13 5.42 14.76
N GLY A 62 -17.20 6.15 15.38
CA GLY A 62 -16.17 5.56 16.22
C GLY A 62 -15.05 4.89 15.42
N ILE A 63 -13.89 4.78 16.06
CA ILE A 63 -12.67 4.26 15.45
C ILE A 63 -12.49 2.80 15.87
N ILE A 64 -12.00 1.99 14.93
CA ILE A 64 -11.59 0.61 15.17
C ILE A 64 -10.10 0.47 14.86
N TRP A 65 -9.49 -0.54 15.45
CA TRP A 65 -8.05 -0.72 15.40
C TRP A 65 -7.71 -2.15 15.01
N SER A 66 -6.55 -2.34 14.37
CA SER A 66 -5.91 -3.65 14.39
C SER A 66 -5.69 -4.09 15.83
N LYS A 67 -5.76 -5.40 16.09
CA LYS A 67 -5.45 -5.93 17.43
C LYS A 67 -3.97 -5.78 17.77
N GLU A 68 -3.13 -5.90 16.74
CA GLU A 68 -1.68 -5.79 16.85
C GLU A 68 -1.19 -4.38 16.52
N LYS A 69 0.01 -4.08 17.03
CA LYS A 69 0.79 -2.90 16.66
C LYS A 69 1.86 -3.30 15.64
N PHE A 70 2.10 -2.43 14.66
CA PHE A 70 3.09 -2.66 13.61
C PHE A 70 4.19 -1.61 13.69
N GLY A 71 5.43 -2.04 13.43
CA GLY A 71 6.59 -1.16 13.30
C GLY A 71 6.64 -0.55 11.91
N ASP A 72 7.60 -1.00 11.09
CA ASP A 72 7.65 -0.66 9.67
C ASP A 72 6.72 -1.56 8.87
N PHE A 73 5.95 -0.97 7.97
CA PHE A 73 4.94 -1.66 7.18
C PHE A 73 4.72 -0.99 5.83
N GLU A 74 4.20 -1.78 4.90
CA GLU A 74 3.50 -1.32 3.70
C GLU A 74 2.02 -1.67 3.87
N ILE A 75 1.13 -0.76 3.46
CA ILE A 75 -0.33 -1.00 3.51
C ILE A 75 -0.94 -0.72 2.15
N SER A 76 -1.78 -1.65 1.71
CA SER A 76 -2.62 -1.51 0.53
C SER A 76 -4.08 -1.70 0.94
N LEU A 77 -4.96 -0.82 0.49
CA LEU A 77 -6.39 -0.91 0.75
C LEU A 77 -7.18 -0.36 -0.43
N GLN A 78 -8.40 -0.87 -0.58
CA GLN A 78 -9.40 -0.34 -1.51
C GLN A 78 -10.55 0.24 -0.69
N TYR A 79 -11.07 1.38 -1.12
CA TYR A 79 -12.16 2.05 -0.43
C TYR A 79 -13.20 2.57 -1.43
N LYS A 80 -14.42 2.79 -0.92
CA LYS A 80 -15.51 3.46 -1.63
C LYS A 80 -16.22 4.39 -0.66
N THR A 81 -16.50 5.61 -1.11
CA THR A 81 -17.15 6.64 -0.31
C THR A 81 -18.64 6.76 -0.65
N SER A 82 -19.47 7.14 0.33
CA SER A 82 -20.82 7.66 0.08
C SER A 82 -20.74 9.10 -0.46
N GLN A 83 -21.87 9.82 -0.58
CA GLN A 83 -21.84 11.22 -1.06
C GLN A 83 -21.16 12.19 -0.08
N LYS A 84 -21.19 11.89 1.22
CA LYS A 84 -20.69 12.78 2.30
C LYS A 84 -19.82 12.02 3.31
N ALA A 85 -19.07 11.02 2.84
CA ALA A 85 -18.20 10.24 3.71
C ALA A 85 -17.01 11.09 4.17
N ASN A 86 -16.77 11.09 5.48
CA ASN A 86 -15.59 11.63 6.13
C ASN A 86 -15.04 10.51 7.01
N SER A 87 -13.88 9.97 6.64
CA SER A 87 -13.25 8.79 7.23
C SER A 87 -11.74 8.90 7.07
N GLY A 88 -10.97 8.08 7.79
CA GLY A 88 -9.51 8.10 7.66
C GLY A 88 -8.87 6.76 7.96
N LEU A 89 -7.68 6.56 7.40
CA LEU A 89 -6.75 5.53 7.85
C LEU A 89 -5.76 6.19 8.82
N PHE A 90 -5.84 5.79 10.09
CA PHE A 90 -4.96 6.28 11.15
C PHE A 90 -3.79 5.31 11.39
N PHE A 91 -2.59 5.84 11.54
CA PHE A 91 -1.40 5.03 11.81
C PHE A 91 -0.37 5.80 12.63
N ARG A 92 0.48 5.04 13.35
CA ARG A 92 1.44 5.57 14.34
C ARG A 92 0.81 6.62 15.27
N THR A 93 -0.41 6.35 15.71
CA THR A 93 -1.22 7.24 16.56
C THR A 93 -1.44 6.66 17.95
N ASP A 94 -1.63 7.55 18.94
CA ASP A 94 -2.24 7.19 20.22
C ASP A 94 -3.75 6.91 20.02
N PRO A 95 -4.25 5.70 20.32
CA PRO A 95 -5.69 5.40 20.22
C PRO A 95 -6.58 6.28 21.12
N LYS A 96 -6.03 6.89 22.18
CA LYS A 96 -6.76 7.84 23.05
C LYS A 96 -6.79 9.26 22.49
N ASN A 97 -5.96 9.56 21.51
CA ASN A 97 -5.89 10.85 20.82
C ASN A 97 -5.73 10.64 19.31
N ALA A 98 -6.60 9.81 18.72
CA ALA A 98 -6.41 9.27 17.37
C ALA A 98 -6.25 10.33 16.28
N VAL A 99 -6.94 11.47 16.43
CA VAL A 99 -7.01 12.51 15.38
C VAL A 99 -5.80 13.45 15.44
N GLN A 100 -5.26 13.73 16.63
CA GLN A 100 -4.17 14.71 16.80
C GLN A 100 -2.85 14.06 17.22
N GLY A 101 -2.87 12.79 17.60
CA GLY A 101 -1.75 12.06 18.19
C GLY A 101 -0.97 11.19 17.22
N GLY A 102 -1.17 11.35 15.91
CA GLY A 102 -0.48 10.57 14.88
C GLY A 102 -0.77 11.05 13.47
N PHE A 103 -0.67 10.14 12.51
CA PHE A 103 -0.89 10.44 11.10
C PHE A 103 -2.24 9.88 10.63
N GLU A 104 -2.85 10.62 9.71
CA GLU A 104 -4.09 10.24 9.04
C GLU A 104 -3.90 10.35 7.53
N ILE A 105 -4.26 9.30 6.80
CA ILE A 105 -4.55 9.38 5.37
C ILE A 105 -6.06 9.59 5.24
N GLN A 106 -6.44 10.78 4.76
CA GLN A 106 -7.83 11.19 4.62
C GLN A 106 -8.56 10.34 3.57
N ILE A 107 -9.74 9.81 3.93
CA ILE A 107 -10.64 9.07 3.05
C ILE A 107 -11.99 9.80 3.01
N ALA A 108 -12.12 10.67 2.02
CA ALA A 108 -13.18 11.66 1.95
C ALA A 108 -13.88 11.65 0.60
N SER A 109 -15.19 11.90 0.63
CA SER A 109 -15.92 12.18 -0.61
C SER A 109 -15.44 13.49 -1.24
N PRO A 110 -15.47 13.61 -2.57
CA PRO A 110 -15.13 14.86 -3.25
C PRO A 110 -15.97 16.03 -2.73
N GLY A 111 -15.32 17.19 -2.51
CA GLY A 111 -15.98 18.45 -2.17
C GLY A 111 -16.47 18.59 -0.73
N ILE A 112 -16.20 17.63 0.17
CA ILE A 112 -16.62 17.76 1.58
C ILE A 112 -15.78 18.77 2.37
N TYR A 113 -14.59 19.08 1.88
CA TYR A 113 -13.74 20.13 2.41
C TYR A 113 -13.62 21.20 1.33
N GLY A 114 -13.99 22.43 1.67
CA GLY A 114 -14.10 23.55 0.73
C GLY A 114 -12.76 24.11 0.24
N GLY A 115 -11.89 23.25 -0.31
CA GLY A 115 -10.62 23.63 -0.93
C GLY A 115 -9.53 24.14 0.02
N LYS A 116 -9.65 23.86 1.33
CA LYS A 116 -8.65 24.27 2.34
C LYS A 116 -8.02 23.04 2.97
N HIS A 117 -7.05 22.45 2.27
CA HIS A 117 -6.10 21.48 2.81
C HIS A 117 -4.70 21.87 2.38
#